data_AF-A0A9P8FVY3-F1
#
_entry.id   AF-A0A9P8FVY3-F1
#
_cell.length_a   1.000
_cell.length_b   1.000
_cell.length_c   1.000
_cell.angle_alpha   90.00
_cell.angle_beta   90.00
_cell.angle_gamma   90.00
#
_symmetry.space_group_name_H-M   'P 1'
#
loop_
_entity.id
_entity.type
_entity.pdbx_description
1 polymer ?
#
loop_
_entity_poly.entity_id
_entity_poly.type
_entity_poly.pdbx_seq_one_letter_code
_entity_poly.pdbx_strand_id
1 'polypeptide(L)'
;MARIQGAIYDKLYAPGGIKSLSERQRQGQEFIIKIHEVLAMNQKCFAEPGWLQEYTSFYKESSDVILYSLFTLVYRAMPEAANAQQLSLQAARSTMQVHYSCSKKAEFMGSEFKLEYMTWSIMLCPFTSFIVLFRNVITDLNIDDLKLLEDFVASIEWLNDKNQREPLQRFQQLCHAFYNLAKHFVAARLRADNEHKASTDASQMLVMDTMQQTAGFDQSLNDLAFPEDFQTWMDTNMDFMNDNWLAFGTL
;
A
#
# COMPACT_ATOMS: atom_id res chain seq x y z
N MET A 1 -4.79 7.74 -18.39
CA MET A 1 -4.89 7.02 -17.10
C MET A 1 -5.93 7.65 -16.17
N ALA A 2 -5.93 8.98 -15.95
CA ALA A 2 -6.93 9.69 -15.13
C ALA A 2 -8.40 9.33 -15.44
N ARG A 3 -8.78 9.23 -16.73
CA ARG A 3 -10.14 8.80 -17.13
C ARG A 3 -10.50 7.38 -16.66
N ILE A 4 -9.53 6.46 -16.68
CA ILE A 4 -9.74 5.07 -16.22
C ILE A 4 -9.90 5.07 -14.71
N GLN A 5 -9.05 5.81 -14.01
CA GLN A 5 -9.13 5.96 -12.56
C GLN A 5 -10.47 6.54 -12.11
N GLY A 6 -10.91 7.67 -12.68
CA GLY A 6 -12.22 8.26 -12.38
C GLY A 6 -13.36 7.27 -12.62
N ALA A 7 -13.34 6.57 -13.76
CA ALA A 7 -14.34 5.55 -14.05
C ALA A 7 -14.33 4.36 -13.08
N ILE A 8 -13.16 3.96 -12.55
CA ILE A 8 -13.05 2.93 -11.50
C ILE A 8 -13.74 3.41 -10.23
N TYR A 9 -13.44 4.63 -9.77
CA TYR A 9 -14.07 5.19 -8.56
C TYR A 9 -15.59 5.30 -8.72
N ASP A 10 -16.06 5.91 -9.82
CA ASP A 10 -17.49 6.10 -10.09
C ASP A 10 -18.26 4.78 -10.15
N LYS A 11 -17.66 3.74 -10.75
CA LYS A 11 -18.36 2.49 -11.02
C LYS A 11 -18.21 1.41 -9.96
N LEU A 12 -17.10 1.41 -9.20
CA LEU A 12 -16.78 0.35 -8.24
C LEU A 12 -16.83 0.81 -6.78
N TYR A 13 -16.68 2.12 -6.50
CA TYR A 13 -16.55 2.64 -5.14
C TYR A 13 -17.61 3.68 -4.75
N ALA A 14 -18.14 4.46 -5.69
CA ALA A 14 -19.13 5.49 -5.37
C ALA A 14 -20.46 4.88 -4.83
N PRO A 15 -21.18 5.57 -3.91
CA PRO A 15 -22.46 5.10 -3.37
C PRO A 15 -23.53 4.84 -4.44
N GLY A 16 -23.57 5.65 -5.49
CA GLY A 16 -24.45 5.44 -6.65
C GLY A 16 -24.00 4.30 -7.59
N GLY A 17 -22.80 3.76 -7.37
CA GLY A 17 -22.22 2.62 -8.06
C GLY A 17 -22.44 1.29 -7.34
N ILE A 18 -23.23 1.25 -6.26
CA ILE A 18 -23.58 0.02 -5.55
C ILE A 18 -24.41 -0.88 -6.48
N LYS A 19 -23.72 -1.78 -7.16
CA LYS A 19 -24.28 -2.82 -8.03
C LYS A 19 -24.18 -4.18 -7.35
N SER A 20 -24.92 -5.15 -7.89
CA SER A 20 -24.76 -6.55 -7.51
C SER A 20 -23.29 -6.98 -7.64
N LEU A 21 -22.88 -7.96 -6.81
CA LEU A 21 -21.52 -8.49 -6.84
C LEU A 21 -21.12 -8.99 -8.25
N SER A 22 -22.07 -9.62 -8.96
CA SER A 22 -21.89 -10.08 -10.35
C SER A 22 -21.55 -8.95 -11.32
N GLU A 23 -22.22 -7.80 -11.18
CA GLU A 23 -22.01 -6.66 -12.06
C GLU A 23 -20.69 -5.95 -11.72
N ARG A 24 -20.31 -5.87 -10.43
CA ARG A 24 -18.98 -5.37 -10.03
C ARG A 24 -17.86 -6.24 -10.63
N GLN A 25 -18.01 -7.56 -10.58
CA GLN A 25 -17.05 -8.48 -11.18
C GLN A 25 -16.94 -8.29 -12.69
N ARG A 26 -18.08 -8.21 -13.39
CA ARG A 26 -18.11 -7.97 -14.85
C ARG A 26 -17.39 -6.67 -15.21
N GLN A 27 -17.68 -5.58 -14.48
CA GLN A 27 -17.07 -4.28 -14.73
C GLN A 27 -15.58 -4.26 -14.37
N GLY A 28 -15.19 -4.91 -13.27
CA GLY A 28 -13.78 -5.02 -12.91
C GLY A 28 -12.97 -5.80 -13.95
N GLN A 29 -13.53 -6.86 -14.53
CA GLN A 29 -12.90 -7.57 -15.65
C GLN A 29 -12.69 -6.67 -16.88
N GLU A 30 -13.68 -5.84 -17.25
CA GLU A 30 -13.51 -4.85 -18.32
C GLU A 30 -12.40 -3.84 -18.02
N PHE A 31 -12.29 -3.37 -16.78
CA PHE A 31 -11.21 -2.46 -16.38
C PHE A 31 -9.85 -3.14 -16.41
N ILE A 32 -9.74 -4.40 -15.99
CA ILE A 32 -8.50 -5.18 -16.07
C ILE A 32 -8.01 -5.26 -17.51
N ILE A 33 -8.90 -5.54 -18.47
CA ILE A 33 -8.55 -5.60 -19.90
C ILE A 33 -8.02 -4.24 -20.35
N LYS A 34 -8.72 -3.15 -20.04
CA LYS A 34 -8.31 -1.78 -20.40
C LYS A 34 -6.96 -1.40 -19.80
N ILE A 35 -6.70 -1.76 -18.54
CA ILE A 35 -5.41 -1.47 -17.89
C ILE A 35 -4.30 -2.25 -18.59
N HIS A 36 -4.52 -3.53 -18.94
CA HIS A 36 -3.55 -4.32 -19.70
C HIS A 36 -3.26 -3.73 -21.09
N GLU A 37 -4.28 -3.28 -21.81
CA GLU A 37 -4.12 -2.63 -23.11
C GLU A 37 -3.24 -1.37 -23.00
N VAL A 38 -3.49 -0.54 -21.99
CA VAL A 38 -2.69 0.66 -21.74
C VAL A 38 -1.28 0.29 -21.33
N LEU A 39 -1.08 -0.74 -20.51
CA LEU A 39 0.25 -1.22 -20.10
C LEU A 39 1.05 -1.74 -21.30
N ALA A 40 0.42 -2.49 -22.21
CA ALA A 40 1.05 -2.96 -23.44
C ALA A 40 1.38 -1.80 -24.39
N MET A 41 0.51 -0.80 -24.48
CA MET A 41 0.78 0.41 -25.26
C MET A 41 1.94 1.21 -24.65
N ASN A 42 1.98 1.34 -23.32
CA ASN A 42 3.04 1.99 -22.57
C ASN A 42 4.40 1.34 -22.88
N GLN A 43 4.46 0.01 -22.83
CA GLN A 43 5.66 -0.76 -23.17
C GLN A 43 6.13 -0.49 -24.60
N LYS A 44 5.21 -0.45 -25.58
CA LYS A 44 5.56 -0.17 -26.98
C LYS A 44 6.06 1.26 -27.19
N CYS A 45 5.38 2.24 -26.60
CA CYS A 45 5.75 3.66 -26.72
C CYS A 45 7.16 3.94 -26.18
N PHE A 46 7.58 3.22 -25.14
CA PHE A 46 8.89 3.38 -24.52
C PHE A 46 9.93 2.35 -24.98
N ALA A 47 9.63 1.50 -25.96
CA ALA A 47 10.57 0.50 -26.50
C ALA A 47 11.53 1.08 -27.55
N GLU A 48 11.11 2.11 -28.28
CA GLU A 48 11.90 2.74 -29.34
C GLU A 48 12.82 3.83 -28.76
N PRO A 49 14.14 3.81 -29.03
CA PRO A 49 15.05 4.86 -28.60
C PRO A 49 14.74 6.17 -29.36
N GLY A 50 14.10 7.11 -28.67
CA GLY A 50 13.89 8.48 -29.13
C GLY A 50 14.88 9.48 -28.52
N TRP A 51 14.74 10.76 -28.85
CA TRP A 51 15.58 11.87 -28.37
C TRP A 51 15.58 12.08 -26.83
N LEU A 52 14.75 11.34 -26.08
CA LEU A 52 14.65 11.37 -24.61
C LEU A 52 15.07 10.04 -23.95
N GLN A 53 15.98 9.26 -24.56
CA GLN A 53 16.38 7.94 -24.07
C GLN A 53 16.75 7.91 -22.56
N GLU A 54 17.40 8.97 -22.07
CA GLU A 54 17.77 9.13 -20.66
C GLU A 54 16.56 9.20 -19.71
N TYR A 55 15.43 9.72 -20.19
CA TYR A 55 14.18 9.91 -19.43
C TYR A 55 13.15 8.81 -19.66
N THR A 56 13.28 8.04 -20.75
CA THR A 56 12.35 6.97 -21.17
C THR A 56 12.02 6.01 -20.03
N SER A 57 13.04 5.55 -19.29
CA SER A 57 12.83 4.59 -18.20
C SER A 57 12.05 5.18 -17.02
N PHE A 58 12.26 6.46 -16.73
CA PHE A 58 11.57 7.18 -15.65
C PHE A 58 10.09 7.37 -15.99
N TYR A 59 9.75 7.91 -17.17
CA TYR A 59 8.37 8.13 -17.56
C TYR A 59 7.59 6.83 -17.74
N LYS A 60 8.25 5.76 -18.22
CA LYS A 60 7.67 4.42 -18.26
C LYS A 60 7.30 3.94 -16.85
N GLU A 61 8.25 3.97 -15.91
CA GLU A 61 7.99 3.46 -14.56
C GLU A 61 6.99 4.32 -13.80
N SER A 62 7.04 5.64 -13.94
CA SER A 62 6.03 6.55 -13.40
C SER A 62 4.62 6.17 -13.85
N SER A 63 4.46 5.84 -15.14
CA SER A 63 3.20 5.34 -15.70
C SER A 63 2.83 3.94 -15.19
N ASP A 64 3.79 3.04 -15.04
CA ASP A 64 3.56 1.68 -14.56
C ASP A 64 3.10 1.67 -13.08
N VAL A 65 3.62 2.56 -12.23
CA VAL A 65 3.15 2.74 -10.83
C VAL A 65 1.66 3.00 -10.80
N ILE A 66 1.19 3.92 -11.65
CA ILE A 66 -0.23 4.26 -11.76
C ILE A 66 -1.00 3.02 -12.19
N LEU A 67 -0.60 2.35 -13.27
CA LEU A 67 -1.32 1.18 -13.80
C LEU A 67 -1.40 0.00 -12.80
N TYR A 68 -0.31 -0.32 -12.10
CA TYR A 68 -0.30 -1.40 -11.10
C TYR A 68 -1.19 -1.08 -9.89
N SER A 69 -1.26 0.18 -9.47
CA SER A 69 -2.18 0.56 -8.40
C SER A 69 -3.65 0.46 -8.83
N LEU A 70 -3.96 0.72 -10.12
CA LEU A 70 -5.32 0.55 -10.65
C LEU A 70 -5.71 -0.93 -10.64
N PHE A 71 -4.79 -1.85 -10.95
CA PHE A 71 -5.05 -3.27 -10.74
C PHE A 71 -5.36 -3.58 -9.28
N THR A 72 -4.61 -3.01 -8.34
CA THR A 72 -4.86 -3.20 -6.91
C THR A 72 -6.29 -2.79 -6.53
N LEU A 73 -6.73 -1.60 -6.95
CA LEU A 73 -8.10 -1.11 -6.76
C LEU A 73 -9.13 -2.06 -7.37
N VAL A 74 -8.98 -2.40 -8.65
CA VAL A 74 -9.97 -3.21 -9.36
C VAL A 74 -10.10 -4.61 -8.76
N TYR A 75 -9.00 -5.29 -8.43
CA TYR A 75 -9.06 -6.60 -7.78
C TYR A 75 -9.68 -6.53 -6.38
N ARG A 76 -9.40 -5.47 -5.61
CA ARG A 76 -9.99 -5.28 -4.28
C ARG A 76 -11.51 -5.08 -4.34
N ALA A 77 -12.02 -4.49 -5.41
CA ALA A 77 -13.45 -4.29 -5.62
C ALA A 77 -14.19 -5.57 -6.08
N MET A 78 -13.48 -6.68 -6.32
CA MET A 78 -14.03 -7.96 -6.78
C MET A 78 -13.72 -9.12 -5.81
N PRO A 79 -14.12 -9.06 -4.54
CA PRO A 79 -13.72 -10.05 -3.54
C PRO A 79 -14.13 -11.50 -3.85
N GLU A 80 -15.21 -11.71 -4.60
CA GLU A 80 -15.73 -13.03 -4.98
C GLU A 80 -15.04 -13.65 -6.21
N ALA A 81 -14.23 -12.88 -6.94
CA ALA A 81 -13.49 -13.42 -8.07
C ALA A 81 -12.36 -14.32 -7.56
N ALA A 82 -12.20 -15.49 -8.19
CA ALA A 82 -11.16 -16.44 -7.83
C ALA A 82 -9.78 -15.75 -7.81
N ASN A 83 -9.04 -15.94 -6.72
CA ASN A 83 -7.72 -15.36 -6.48
C ASN A 83 -7.66 -13.82 -6.42
N ALA A 84 -8.78 -13.10 -6.36
CA ALA A 84 -8.78 -11.64 -6.38
C ALA A 84 -7.95 -11.01 -5.24
N GLN A 85 -7.98 -11.59 -4.04
CA GLN A 85 -7.16 -11.12 -2.92
C GLN A 85 -5.66 -11.28 -3.21
N GLN A 86 -5.25 -12.44 -3.74
CA GLN A 86 -3.86 -12.70 -4.11
C GLN A 86 -3.40 -11.80 -5.27
N LEU A 87 -4.25 -11.59 -6.28
CA LEU A 87 -3.96 -10.72 -7.42
C LEU A 87 -3.88 -9.24 -6.99
N SER A 88 -4.75 -8.81 -6.07
CA SER A 88 -4.68 -7.47 -5.46
C SER A 88 -3.37 -7.28 -4.69
N LEU A 89 -2.96 -8.28 -3.90
CA LEU A 89 -1.69 -8.27 -3.18
C LEU A 89 -0.49 -8.23 -4.13
N GLN A 90 -0.49 -9.05 -5.19
CA GLN A 90 0.56 -9.04 -6.20
C GLN A 90 0.66 -7.69 -6.92
N ALA A 91 -0.48 -7.10 -7.30
CA ALA A 91 -0.53 -5.77 -7.89
C ALA A 91 0.00 -4.69 -6.92
N ALA A 92 -0.31 -4.80 -5.63
CA ALA A 92 0.19 -3.89 -4.60
C ALA A 92 1.71 -3.99 -4.45
N ARG A 93 2.26 -5.21 -4.44
CA ARG A 93 3.72 -5.45 -4.45
C ARG A 93 4.40 -4.84 -5.67
N SER A 94 3.87 -5.11 -6.87
CA SER A 94 4.39 -4.53 -8.11
C SER A 94 4.36 -3.00 -8.08
N THR A 95 3.28 -2.41 -7.54
CA THR A 95 3.17 -0.95 -7.36
C THR A 95 4.33 -0.42 -6.52
N MET A 96 4.61 -1.02 -5.36
CA MET A 96 5.68 -0.54 -4.47
C MET A 96 7.07 -0.75 -5.04
N GLN A 97 7.31 -1.88 -5.71
CA GLN A 97 8.60 -2.18 -6.31
C GLN A 97 8.93 -1.19 -7.44
N VAL A 98 7.97 -0.93 -8.32
CA VAL A 98 8.15 0.04 -9.41
C VAL A 98 8.25 1.46 -8.83
N HIS A 99 7.46 1.79 -7.80
CA HIS A 99 7.56 3.08 -7.11
C HIS A 99 8.95 3.31 -6.55
N TYR A 100 9.50 2.32 -5.86
CA TYR A 100 10.84 2.40 -5.29
C TYR A 100 11.88 2.67 -6.40
N SER A 101 11.89 1.86 -7.46
CA SER A 101 12.78 2.06 -8.62
C SER A 101 12.63 3.45 -9.24
N CYS A 102 11.39 3.90 -9.46
CA CYS A 102 11.10 5.19 -10.06
C CYS A 102 11.53 6.36 -9.15
N SER A 103 11.31 6.24 -7.84
CA SER A 103 11.71 7.25 -6.85
C SER A 103 13.23 7.46 -6.81
N LYS A 104 14.01 6.37 -6.94
CA LYS A 104 15.47 6.44 -7.03
C LYS A 104 15.94 7.12 -8.31
N LYS A 105 15.26 6.88 -9.45
CA LYS A 105 15.54 7.59 -10.71
C LYS A 105 15.22 9.07 -10.60
N ALA A 106 14.05 9.40 -10.08
CA ALA A 106 13.63 10.80 -9.86
C ALA A 106 14.64 11.55 -8.98
N GLU A 107 15.11 10.91 -7.91
CA GLU A 107 16.16 11.46 -7.05
C GLU A 107 17.49 11.68 -7.77
N PHE A 108 17.93 10.72 -8.59
CA PHE A 108 19.14 10.85 -9.40
C PHE A 108 19.06 11.98 -10.44
N MET A 109 17.87 12.20 -11.00
CA MET A 109 17.62 13.21 -12.03
C MET A 109 17.47 14.63 -11.46
N GLY A 110 17.29 14.77 -10.15
CA GLY A 110 17.29 16.05 -9.44
C GLY A 110 15.98 16.38 -8.72
N SER A 111 16.00 17.46 -7.94
CA SER A 111 14.88 17.86 -7.09
C SER A 111 13.59 18.15 -7.85
N GLU A 112 13.70 18.66 -9.09
CA GLU A 112 12.55 18.94 -9.96
C GLU A 112 11.81 17.65 -10.34
N PHE A 113 12.53 16.63 -10.83
CA PHE A 113 11.96 15.32 -11.15
C PHE A 113 11.41 14.60 -9.91
N LYS A 114 12.10 14.73 -8.76
CA LYS A 114 11.61 14.21 -7.48
C LYS A 114 10.26 14.85 -7.10
N LEU A 115 10.13 16.16 -7.24
CA LEU A 115 8.89 16.88 -6.96
C LEU A 115 7.78 16.54 -7.96
N GLU A 116 8.11 16.50 -9.26
CA GLU A 116 7.18 16.12 -10.34
C GLU A 116 6.65 14.70 -10.10
N TYR A 117 7.54 13.70 -10.02
CA TYR A 117 7.17 12.30 -9.82
C TYR A 117 6.22 12.12 -8.64
N MET A 118 6.55 12.74 -7.51
CA MET A 118 5.83 12.55 -6.26
C MET A 118 4.51 13.30 -6.26
N THR A 119 4.45 14.51 -6.84
CA THR A 119 3.19 15.25 -6.97
C THR A 119 2.21 14.50 -7.86
N TRP A 120 2.65 13.92 -8.96
CA TRP A 120 1.78 13.20 -9.90
C TRP A 120 1.45 11.77 -9.44
N SER A 121 2.39 11.03 -8.87
CA SER A 121 2.21 9.61 -8.53
C SER A 121 1.51 9.40 -7.19
N ILE A 122 1.81 10.21 -6.17
CA ILE A 122 1.17 10.11 -4.85
C ILE A 122 -0.27 10.57 -4.91
N MET A 123 -0.54 11.65 -5.65
CA MET A 123 -1.90 12.20 -5.75
C MET A 123 -2.85 11.37 -6.61
N LEU A 124 -2.39 10.24 -7.17
CA LEU A 124 -3.25 9.37 -7.96
C LEU A 124 -3.41 7.95 -7.41
N CYS A 125 -2.43 7.33 -6.73
CA CYS A 125 -2.40 5.86 -6.80
C CYS A 125 -2.03 5.02 -5.56
N PRO A 126 -0.99 5.30 -4.77
CA PRO A 126 -0.37 4.24 -3.97
C PRO A 126 -1.03 3.97 -2.62
N PHE A 127 -1.94 4.81 -2.10
CA PHE A 127 -2.48 4.59 -0.75
C PHE A 127 -3.22 3.25 -0.62
N THR A 128 -4.00 2.86 -1.62
CA THR A 128 -4.68 1.55 -1.58
C THR A 128 -3.67 0.40 -1.61
N SER A 129 -2.64 0.49 -2.45
CA SER A 129 -1.54 -0.50 -2.49
C SER A 129 -0.82 -0.60 -1.16
N PHE A 130 -0.57 0.54 -0.51
CA PHE A 130 0.04 0.62 0.81
C PHE A 130 -0.81 -0.09 1.87
N ILE A 131 -2.12 0.18 1.89
CA ILE A 131 -3.06 -0.46 2.83
C ILE A 131 -3.21 -1.96 2.58
N VAL A 132 -3.17 -2.42 1.33
CA VAL A 132 -3.20 -3.86 1.01
C VAL A 132 -1.97 -4.57 1.57
N LEU A 133 -0.77 -3.99 1.41
CA LEU A 133 0.46 -4.54 2.00
C LEU A 133 0.42 -4.48 3.53
N PHE A 134 0.03 -3.35 4.12
CA PHE A 134 -0.13 -3.21 5.58
C PHE A 134 -1.02 -4.31 6.16
N ARG A 135 -2.19 -4.56 5.55
CA ARG A 135 -3.08 -5.66 5.96
C ARG A 135 -2.37 -7.01 5.89
N ASN A 136 -1.64 -7.27 4.81
CA ASN A 136 -0.93 -8.54 4.63
C ASN A 136 0.16 -8.74 5.69
N VAL A 137 0.93 -7.71 6.00
CA VAL A 137 1.95 -7.73 7.05
C VAL A 137 1.34 -8.08 8.40
N ILE A 138 0.21 -7.48 8.77
CA ILE A 138 -0.42 -7.73 10.07
C ILE A 138 -1.09 -9.11 10.12
N THR A 139 -1.61 -9.60 8.99
CA THR A 139 -2.31 -10.90 8.94
C THR A 139 -1.31 -12.06 8.91
N ASP A 140 -0.28 -11.96 8.07
CA ASP A 140 0.60 -13.10 7.73
C ASP A 140 2.04 -12.90 8.23
N LEU A 141 2.34 -11.81 8.95
CA LEU A 141 3.68 -11.47 9.45
C LEU A 141 4.73 -11.42 8.32
N ASN A 142 4.31 -11.03 7.12
CA ASN A 142 5.17 -11.05 5.94
C ASN A 142 6.25 -9.96 6.03
N ILE A 143 7.51 -10.38 6.23
CA ILE A 143 8.65 -9.46 6.42
C ILE A 143 9.04 -8.76 5.13
N ASP A 144 8.89 -9.42 3.98
CA ASP A 144 9.20 -8.81 2.68
C ASP A 144 8.24 -7.65 2.37
N ASP A 145 6.96 -7.82 2.69
CA ASP A 145 5.97 -6.75 2.55
C ASP A 145 6.19 -5.62 3.56
N LEU A 146 6.66 -5.93 4.78
CA LEU A 146 7.06 -4.91 5.75
C LEU A 146 8.22 -4.08 5.21
N LYS A 147 9.16 -4.72 4.51
CA LYS A 147 10.27 -4.01 3.86
C LYS A 147 9.78 -3.09 2.73
N LEU A 148 8.81 -3.53 1.94
CA LEU A 148 8.20 -2.66 0.91
C LEU A 148 7.51 -1.42 1.52
N LEU A 149 6.86 -1.56 2.69
CA LEU A 149 6.28 -0.42 3.42
C LEU A 149 7.36 0.54 3.92
N GLU A 150 8.46 0.01 4.46
CA GLU A 150 9.62 0.79 4.91
C GLU A 150 10.22 1.60 3.76
N ASP A 151 10.50 0.94 2.63
CA ASP A 151 11.10 1.55 1.45
C ASP A 151 10.20 2.65 0.86
N PHE A 152 8.88 2.42 0.85
CA PHE A 152 7.92 3.45 0.46
C PHE A 152 7.98 4.66 1.40
N VAL A 153 7.90 4.46 2.72
CA VAL A 153 7.94 5.56 3.70
C VAL A 153 9.25 6.35 3.61
N ALA A 154 10.38 5.68 3.44
CA ALA A 154 11.68 6.33 3.26
C ALA A 154 11.73 7.18 1.97
N SER A 155 11.18 6.67 0.86
CA SER A 155 11.16 7.39 -0.42
C SER A 155 10.37 8.71 -0.37
N ILE A 156 9.40 8.80 0.55
CA ILE A 156 8.49 9.96 0.67
C ILE A 156 8.83 10.85 1.87
N GLU A 157 9.89 10.55 2.62
CA GLU A 157 10.24 11.25 3.88
C GLU A 157 10.39 12.76 3.71
N TRP A 158 10.96 13.20 2.58
CA TRP A 158 11.16 14.60 2.25
C TRP A 158 9.87 15.43 2.17
N LEU A 159 8.71 14.78 2.02
CA LEU A 159 7.41 15.47 2.02
C LEU A 159 7.06 16.09 3.38
N ASN A 160 7.72 15.67 4.46
CA ASN A 160 7.53 16.22 5.81
C ASN A 160 8.26 17.57 6.02
N ASP A 161 8.99 18.07 5.02
CA ASP A 161 9.61 19.41 5.08
C ASP A 161 8.51 20.50 5.17
N LYS A 162 8.72 21.49 6.04
CA LYS A 162 7.83 22.65 6.27
C LYS A 162 7.52 23.45 5.01
N ASN A 163 8.38 23.37 4.00
CA ASN A 163 8.21 24.03 2.71
C ASN A 163 7.20 23.32 1.79
N GLN A 164 6.77 22.11 2.15
CA GLN A 164 5.80 21.33 1.38
C GLN A 164 4.36 21.69 1.72
N ARG A 165 3.44 21.33 0.82
CA ARG A 165 2.00 21.53 1.03
C ARG A 165 1.49 20.60 2.14
N GLU A 166 0.64 21.14 3.00
CA GLU A 166 0.08 20.41 4.15
C GLU A 166 -0.52 19.03 3.82
N PRO A 167 -1.28 18.83 2.72
CA PRO A 167 -1.79 17.50 2.37
C PRO A 167 -0.68 16.45 2.12
N LEU A 168 0.46 16.87 1.57
CA LEU A 168 1.59 15.99 1.31
C LEU A 168 2.30 15.58 2.61
N GLN A 169 2.43 16.53 3.55
CA GLN A 169 2.94 16.26 4.89
C GLN A 169 2.04 15.27 5.63
N ARG A 170 0.72 15.49 5.62
CA ARG A 170 -0.25 14.58 6.24
C ARG A 170 -0.21 13.18 5.62
N PHE A 171 -0.11 13.08 4.29
CA PHE A 171 0.04 11.80 3.61
C PHE A 171 1.30 11.04 4.06
N GLN A 172 2.43 11.74 4.17
CA GLN A 172 3.69 11.15 4.66
C GLN A 172 3.54 10.67 6.10
N GLN A 173 3.00 11.49 6.99
CA GLN A 173 2.79 11.17 8.39
C GLN A 173 1.87 9.95 8.54
N LEU A 174 0.83 9.87 7.70
CA LEU A 174 -0.08 8.74 7.67
C LEU A 174 0.62 7.43 7.33
N CYS A 175 1.35 7.40 6.21
CA CYS A 175 2.09 6.20 5.79
C CYS A 175 3.14 5.81 6.84
N HIS A 176 3.83 6.78 7.43
CA HIS A 176 4.81 6.55 8.48
C HIS A 176 4.19 5.92 9.74
N ALA A 177 3.03 6.41 10.18
CA ALA A 177 2.31 5.86 11.33
C ALA A 177 1.88 4.40 11.08
N PHE A 178 1.33 4.09 9.91
CA PHE A 178 0.95 2.73 9.55
C PHE A 178 2.15 1.78 9.47
N TYR A 179 3.27 2.21 8.87
CA TYR A 179 4.49 1.41 8.85
C TYR A 179 5.00 1.14 10.27
N ASN A 180 5.06 2.16 11.14
CA ASN A 180 5.48 1.98 12.52
C ASN A 180 4.54 1.01 13.25
N LEU A 181 3.24 1.12 13.09
CA LEU A 181 2.27 0.20 13.66
C LEU A 181 2.55 -1.25 13.21
N ALA A 182 2.71 -1.48 11.91
CA ALA A 182 3.04 -2.80 11.37
C ALA A 182 4.37 -3.35 11.92
N LYS A 183 5.41 -2.51 11.99
CA LYS A 183 6.73 -2.87 12.53
C LYS A 183 6.65 -3.32 13.99
N HIS A 184 5.95 -2.56 14.83
CA HIS A 184 5.79 -2.90 16.25
C HIS A 184 4.94 -4.16 16.42
N PHE A 185 3.86 -4.30 15.65
CA PHE A 185 3.01 -5.48 15.66
C PHE A 185 3.81 -6.75 15.32
N VAL A 186 4.56 -6.74 14.21
CA VAL A 186 5.40 -7.86 13.78
C VAL A 186 6.45 -8.18 14.86
N ALA A 187 7.12 -7.17 15.40
CA ALA A 187 8.13 -7.38 16.44
C ALA A 187 7.53 -7.98 17.72
N ALA A 188 6.35 -7.53 18.14
CA ALA A 188 5.64 -8.07 19.30
C ALA A 188 5.23 -9.54 19.08
N ARG A 189 4.68 -9.85 17.90
CA ARG A 189 4.24 -11.21 17.58
C ARG A 189 5.40 -12.20 17.48
N LEU A 190 6.51 -11.79 16.86
CA LEU A 190 7.73 -12.61 16.79
C LEU A 190 8.34 -12.87 18.19
N ARG A 191 8.31 -11.88 19.09
CA ARG A 191 8.73 -12.09 20.49
C ARG A 191 7.84 -13.11 21.21
N ALA A 192 6.52 -12.94 21.11
CA ALA A 192 5.56 -13.86 21.74
C ALA A 192 5.71 -15.31 21.21
N ASP A 193 5.89 -15.49 19.91
CA ASP A 193 6.09 -16.81 19.30
C ASP A 193 7.40 -17.46 19.77
N ASN A 194 8.47 -16.67 19.95
CA ASN A 194 9.75 -17.15 20.47
C ASN A 194 9.67 -17.52 21.95
N GLU A 195 8.98 -16.73 22.77
CA GLU A 195 8.73 -17.03 24.18
C GLU A 195 7.86 -18.28 24.34
N HIS A 196 6.84 -18.45 23.50
CA HIS A 196 6.01 -19.66 23.50
C HIS A 196 6.81 -20.91 23.09
N LYS A 197 7.68 -20.81 22.08
CA LYS A 197 8.59 -21.91 21.69
C LYS A 197 9.60 -22.25 22.77
N ALA A 198 10.24 -21.24 23.38
CA ALA A 198 11.18 -21.44 24.48
C ALA A 198 10.50 -22.06 25.71
N SER A 199 9.27 -21.65 26.03
CA SER A 199 8.46 -22.25 27.09
C SER A 199 8.02 -23.66 26.74
N THR A 200 7.77 -23.99 25.47
CA THR A 200 7.39 -25.34 25.03
C THR A 200 8.59 -26.29 25.03
N ASP A 201 9.77 -25.84 24.61
CA ASP A 201 11.03 -26.61 24.71
C ASP A 201 11.45 -26.81 26.17
N ALA A 202 11.31 -25.79 27.02
CA ALA A 202 11.52 -25.91 28.45
C ALA A 202 10.47 -26.84 29.10
N SER A 203 9.21 -26.79 28.64
CA SER A 203 8.16 -27.71 29.07
C SER A 203 8.43 -29.14 28.60
N GLN A 204 8.97 -29.37 27.40
CA GLN A 204 9.36 -30.71 26.95
C GLN A 204 10.56 -31.29 27.72
N MET A 205 11.45 -30.44 28.27
CA MET A 205 12.44 -30.85 29.27
C MET A 205 11.86 -31.06 30.68
N LEU A 206 10.73 -30.43 31.02
CA LEU A 206 10.06 -30.50 32.33
C LEU A 206 8.86 -31.47 32.39
N VAL A 207 8.42 -32.07 31.28
CA VAL A 207 7.31 -33.07 31.25
C VAL A 207 7.66 -34.38 31.98
N MET A 208 8.88 -34.52 32.51
CA MET A 208 9.20 -35.61 33.42
C MET A 208 8.93 -35.29 34.90
N ASP A 209 8.53 -34.07 35.26
CA ASP A 209 8.12 -33.79 36.62
C ASP A 209 6.96 -32.78 36.75
N THR A 210 5.84 -33.32 37.21
CA THR A 210 4.73 -32.66 37.90
C THR A 210 3.72 -31.82 37.09
N MET A 211 2.48 -32.33 37.12
CA MET A 211 1.24 -31.63 36.81
C MET A 211 1.07 -30.39 37.71
N GLN A 212 0.95 -29.18 37.15
CA GLN A 212 -0.12 -28.24 37.55
C GLN A 212 -0.13 -26.94 36.74
N GLN A 213 -1.37 -26.59 36.36
CA GLN A 213 -1.95 -25.25 36.23
C GLN A 213 -1.62 -24.39 34.99
N THR A 214 -2.63 -24.40 34.12
CA THR A 214 -3.02 -23.39 33.14
C THR A 214 -3.39 -22.04 33.78
N ALA A 215 -2.85 -20.94 33.24
CA ALA A 215 -3.56 -19.68 32.91
C ALA A 215 -2.52 -18.59 32.55
N GLY A 216 -2.56 -18.05 31.33
CA GLY A 216 -1.69 -16.92 30.96
C GLY A 216 -1.57 -16.69 29.47
N PHE A 217 -2.68 -16.37 28.78
CA PHE A 217 -2.62 -15.94 27.37
C PHE A 217 -3.27 -14.56 27.13
N ASP A 218 -4.11 -14.08 28.05
CA ASP A 218 -4.87 -12.82 27.87
C ASP A 218 -4.11 -11.53 28.23
N GLN A 219 -2.91 -11.62 28.82
CA GLN A 219 -2.21 -10.43 29.34
C GLN A 219 -1.27 -9.75 28.33
N SER A 220 -0.78 -10.46 27.30
CA SER A 220 0.19 -9.88 26.34
C SER A 220 -0.43 -8.96 25.27
N LEU A 221 -1.76 -8.99 25.11
CA LEU A 221 -2.48 -8.09 24.20
C LEU A 221 -2.77 -6.72 24.83
N ASN A 222 -2.70 -6.59 26.16
CA ASN A 222 -2.95 -5.32 26.86
C ASN A 222 -1.74 -4.38 26.87
N ASP A 223 -0.53 -4.88 26.55
CA ASP A 223 0.69 -4.06 26.47
C ASP A 223 0.91 -3.41 25.09
N LEU A 224 0.04 -3.70 24.11
CA LEU A 224 -0.13 -2.85 22.94
C LEU A 224 -0.93 -1.62 23.39
N ALA A 225 -0.24 -0.67 24.03
CA ALA A 225 -0.76 0.68 24.20
C ALA A 225 -0.91 1.30 22.80
N PHE A 226 -2.06 1.04 22.17
CA PHE A 226 -2.56 1.88 21.10
C PHE A 226 -2.56 3.31 21.63
N PRO A 227 -2.13 4.32 20.85
CA PRO A 227 -2.47 5.70 21.20
C PRO A 227 -3.97 5.71 21.47
N GLU A 228 -4.40 6.16 22.66
CA GLU A 228 -5.83 6.13 23.07
C GLU A 228 -6.75 6.81 22.05
N ASP A 229 -6.16 7.60 21.15
CA ASP A 229 -6.81 8.29 20.06
C ASP A 229 -6.37 7.80 18.67
N PHE A 230 -5.97 6.54 18.43
CA PHE A 230 -5.67 6.10 17.05
C PHE A 230 -6.90 6.22 16.14
N GLN A 231 -8.09 5.90 16.64
CA GLN A 231 -9.33 6.08 15.89
C GLN A 231 -9.62 7.58 15.66
N THR A 232 -9.51 8.40 16.70
CA THR A 232 -9.69 9.87 16.60
C THR A 232 -8.64 10.52 15.70
N TRP A 233 -7.39 10.05 15.76
CA TRP A 233 -6.29 10.47 14.89
C TRP A 233 -6.55 10.00 13.46
N MET A 234 -7.01 8.77 13.24
CA MET A 234 -7.43 8.29 11.93
C MET A 234 -8.56 9.16 11.38
N ASP A 235 -9.60 9.43 12.16
CA ASP A 235 -10.72 10.27 11.71
C ASP A 235 -10.23 11.71 11.39
N THR A 236 -9.43 12.30 12.28
CA THR A 236 -8.82 13.64 12.10
C THR A 236 -7.87 13.72 10.89
N ASN A 237 -7.13 12.65 10.60
CA ASN A 237 -6.12 12.60 9.55
C ASN A 237 -6.62 11.90 8.27
N MET A 238 -7.84 11.38 8.21
CA MET A 238 -8.42 10.77 7.01
C MET A 238 -9.50 11.65 6.37
N ASP A 239 -10.02 12.66 7.08
CA ASP A 239 -10.99 13.63 6.53
C ASP A 239 -10.51 14.29 5.23
N PHE A 240 -9.19 14.52 5.08
CA PHE A 240 -8.63 15.11 3.85
C PHE A 240 -8.83 14.22 2.60
N MET A 241 -9.00 12.92 2.78
CA MET A 241 -9.24 11.98 1.68
C MET A 241 -10.68 12.00 1.19
N ASN A 242 -11.63 12.43 2.03
CA ASN A 242 -13.06 12.38 1.70
C ASN A 242 -13.49 13.49 0.75
N ASP A 243 -12.97 14.72 0.89
CA ASP A 243 -13.58 15.87 0.21
C ASP A 243 -12.73 16.56 -0.87
N ASN A 244 -11.42 16.30 -0.99
CA ASN A 244 -10.58 17.05 -1.95
C ASN A 244 -9.40 16.29 -2.58
N TRP A 245 -9.17 15.03 -2.21
CA TRP A 245 -8.04 14.24 -2.76
C TRP A 245 -8.01 14.23 -4.30
N LEU A 246 -9.17 14.07 -4.97
CA LEU A 246 -9.27 14.05 -6.43
C LEU A 246 -9.14 15.43 -7.09
N ALA A 247 -9.39 16.53 -6.35
CA ALA A 247 -9.32 17.89 -6.86
C ALA A 247 -7.87 18.38 -7.04
N PHE A 248 -6.90 17.70 -6.42
CA PHE A 248 -5.48 18.02 -6.61
C PHE A 248 -4.91 17.48 -7.93
N GLY A 249 -5.62 16.57 -8.61
CA GLY A 249 -5.26 16.04 -9.94
C GLY A 249 -5.70 16.92 -11.12
N THR A 250 -6.30 18.09 -10.86
CA THR A 250 -6.78 19.04 -11.88
C THR A 250 -5.98 20.34 -11.98
N LEU A 251 -4.72 20.35 -11.52
CA LEU A 251 -3.79 21.46 -11.73
C LEU A 251 -2.70 21.07 -12.73
#